data_AF-A0A0E2Z4Z0-F1
#
_entry.id   AF-A0A0E2Z4Z0-F1
#
_cell.length_a   1.000
_cell.length_b   1.000
_cell.length_c   1.000
_cell.angle_alpha   90.00
_cell.angle_beta   90.00
_cell.angle_gamma   90.00
#
_symmetry.space_group_name_H-M   'P 1'
#
loop_
_entity.id
_entity.type
_entity.pdbx_description
1 polymer ?
#
loop_
_entity_poly.entity_id
_entity_poly.type
_entity_poly.pdbx_seq_one_letter_code
_entity_poly.pdbx_strand_id
1 'polypeptide(L)'
;MIAFLAACSSGGRVAPVHHLGAVPHVGPRPSHYTVRRGDTLYSIGWRYGVHYRTLAHWNAIRPPYTIYVGQKLRLNSPSKSAAKPKQASENKKSVTKSTASPPLTKIKAVPAKKALSLERPTKVAHGIRWYWPTQGEVIQNFSRTEAGRKGVDIAGELGQPVVAVADGKVVYSGRGLPRYGKLIIVKHDANFLSAYAHNRLLVSKEGDSVKGGQKIAEMGRSGTDRVKLHFEIRHHGQPVDPLRYLPE
;
A
#
# COMPACT_ATOMS: atom_id res chain seq x y z
N MET A 1 -29.92 11.74 -54.69
CA MET A 1 -28.57 11.37 -54.21
C MET A 1 -28.49 11.82 -52.74
N ILE A 2 -28.78 10.92 -51.79
CA ILE A 2 -28.80 11.25 -50.35
C ILE A 2 -27.45 10.82 -49.77
N ALA A 3 -26.65 11.79 -49.35
CA ALA A 3 -25.35 11.57 -48.73
C ALA A 3 -25.52 11.30 -47.23
N PHE A 4 -25.26 10.07 -46.80
CA PHE A 4 -25.14 9.73 -45.38
C PHE A 4 -23.74 10.15 -44.88
N LEU A 5 -23.68 11.16 -44.02
CA LEU A 5 -22.49 11.45 -43.22
C LEU A 5 -22.39 10.42 -42.09
N ALA A 6 -21.43 9.50 -42.20
CA ALA A 6 -21.08 8.59 -41.13
C ALA A 6 -20.25 9.33 -40.06
N ALA A 7 -20.86 9.59 -38.91
CA ALA A 7 -20.18 10.10 -37.73
C ALA A 7 -19.46 8.94 -37.02
N CYS A 8 -18.14 8.82 -37.19
CA CYS A 8 -17.32 7.91 -36.39
C CYS A 8 -17.17 8.46 -34.96
N SER A 9 -18.02 7.98 -34.05
CA SER A 9 -17.81 8.18 -32.61
C SER A 9 -16.70 7.24 -32.13
N SER A 10 -15.46 7.75 -32.07
CA SER A 10 -14.34 7.06 -31.41
C SER A 10 -14.51 7.14 -29.89
N GLY A 11 -15.39 6.32 -29.34
CA GLY A 11 -15.51 6.13 -27.90
C GLY A 11 -14.21 5.58 -27.31
N GLY A 12 -13.46 6.44 -26.61
CA GLY A 12 -12.22 6.06 -25.93
C GLY A 12 -12.46 4.90 -24.97
N ARG A 13 -12.00 3.71 -25.34
CA ARG A 13 -12.13 2.50 -24.52
C ARG A 13 -11.31 2.67 -23.24
N VAL A 14 -11.99 2.98 -22.13
CA VAL A 14 -11.42 2.94 -20.77
C VAL A 14 -10.80 1.57 -20.55
N ALA A 15 -9.63 1.48 -19.90
CA ALA A 15 -9.04 0.19 -19.59
C ALA A 15 -9.99 -0.61 -18.66
N PRO A 16 -10.60 -1.71 -19.13
CA PRO A 16 -11.47 -2.52 -18.28
C PRO A 16 -10.61 -3.24 -17.23
N VAL A 17 -11.12 -3.35 -16.01
CA VAL A 17 -10.44 -4.02 -14.90
C VAL A 17 -10.60 -5.54 -15.03
N HIS A 18 -9.92 -6.16 -16.01
CA HIS A 18 -9.77 -7.61 -16.09
C HIS A 18 -8.36 -8.04 -16.54
N HIS A 19 -7.94 -9.14 -15.92
CA HIS A 19 -6.69 -9.89 -15.91
C HIS A 19 -5.75 -9.81 -17.14
N LEU A 20 -4.46 -9.56 -16.89
CA LEU A 20 -3.30 -10.35 -17.34
C LEU A 20 -1.99 -9.67 -16.85
N GLY A 21 -1.11 -10.43 -16.20
CA GLY A 21 0.32 -10.28 -16.50
C GLY A 21 1.10 -9.06 -15.99
N ALA A 22 0.74 -8.37 -14.92
CA ALA A 22 1.59 -7.29 -14.39
C ALA A 22 2.86 -7.84 -13.69
N VAL A 23 3.86 -8.26 -14.47
CA VAL A 23 5.21 -8.57 -13.96
C VAL A 23 5.82 -7.30 -13.32
N PRO A 24 6.44 -7.41 -12.13
CA PRO A 24 7.27 -6.32 -11.60
C PRO A 24 8.38 -5.98 -12.59
N HIS A 25 8.71 -4.69 -12.69
CA HIS A 25 9.94 -4.31 -13.36
C HIS A 25 11.11 -4.51 -12.40
N VAL A 26 11.92 -5.54 -12.65
CA VAL A 26 13.22 -5.71 -11.98
C VAL A 26 14.19 -4.82 -12.75
N GLY A 27 14.45 -3.63 -12.22
CA GLY A 27 15.29 -2.64 -12.89
C GLY A 27 14.98 -1.20 -12.46
N PRO A 28 15.80 -0.24 -12.91
CA PRO A 28 15.55 1.18 -12.68
C PRO A 28 14.21 1.58 -13.31
N ARG A 29 13.34 2.22 -12.52
CA ARG A 29 12.03 2.70 -12.99
C ARG A 29 12.18 3.51 -14.29
N PRO A 30 11.50 3.13 -15.39
CA PRO A 30 11.58 3.87 -16.64
C PRO A 30 10.94 5.26 -16.51
N SER A 31 11.28 6.20 -17.38
CA SER A 31 10.70 7.56 -17.34
C SER A 31 9.20 7.57 -17.67
N HIS A 32 8.76 6.67 -18.55
CA HIS A 32 7.38 6.55 -18.98
C HIS A 32 6.91 5.09 -19.04
N TYR A 33 5.60 4.90 -18.99
CA TYR A 33 4.93 3.62 -19.15
C TYR A 33 3.67 3.77 -20.00
N THR A 34 3.48 2.89 -20.98
CA THR A 34 2.26 2.84 -21.78
C THR A 34 1.25 1.91 -21.10
N VAL A 35 0.09 2.45 -20.75
CA VAL A 35 -1.01 1.73 -20.10
C VAL A 35 -1.45 0.56 -20.96
N ARG A 36 -1.49 -0.63 -20.37
CA ARG A 36 -1.96 -1.86 -20.99
C ARG A 36 -3.35 -2.21 -20.49
N ARG A 37 -4.03 -3.08 -21.22
CA ARG A 37 -5.32 -3.64 -20.80
C ARG A 37 -5.17 -4.27 -19.41
N GLY A 38 -6.09 -3.96 -18.50
CA GLY A 38 -6.09 -4.46 -17.12
C GLY A 38 -5.22 -3.68 -16.14
N ASP A 39 -4.45 -2.68 -16.61
CA ASP A 39 -3.74 -1.80 -15.69
C ASP A 39 -4.69 -0.83 -14.97
N THR A 40 -4.37 -0.59 -13.71
CA THR A 40 -4.88 0.51 -12.89
C THR A 40 -3.72 1.40 -12.43
N LEU A 41 -3.98 2.67 -12.11
CA LEU A 41 -2.94 3.54 -11.51
C LEU A 41 -2.33 2.91 -10.25
N TYR A 42 -3.12 2.15 -9.48
CA TYR A 42 -2.63 1.34 -8.36
C TYR A 42 -1.64 0.27 -8.80
N SER A 43 -1.98 -0.55 -9.79
CA SER A 43 -1.12 -1.62 -10.29
C SER A 43 0.17 -1.11 -10.89
N ILE A 44 0.13 0.01 -11.60
CA ILE A 44 1.31 0.65 -12.19
C ILE A 44 2.16 1.25 -11.09
N GLY A 45 1.55 2.03 -10.19
CA GLY A 45 2.24 2.62 -9.05
C GLY A 45 2.94 1.55 -8.20
N TRP A 46 2.21 0.51 -7.81
CA TRP A 46 2.75 -0.62 -7.06
C TRP A 46 3.90 -1.33 -7.79
N ARG A 47 3.77 -1.52 -9.11
CA ARG A 47 4.81 -2.16 -9.94
C ARG A 47 6.12 -1.37 -9.90
N TYR A 48 6.05 -0.05 -9.95
CA TYR A 48 7.21 0.84 -10.08
C TYR A 48 7.57 1.58 -8.78
N GLY A 49 6.98 1.19 -7.64
CA GLY A 49 7.29 1.80 -6.35
C GLY A 49 6.80 3.24 -6.19
N VAL A 50 5.77 3.65 -6.92
CA VAL A 50 5.18 5.00 -6.87
C VAL A 50 3.79 4.93 -6.27
N HIS A 51 3.48 5.81 -5.30
CA HIS A 51 2.12 5.91 -4.80
C HIS A 51 1.16 6.37 -5.91
N TYR A 52 0.02 5.71 -6.07
CA TYR A 52 -0.87 5.96 -7.21
C TYR A 52 -1.36 7.41 -7.30
N ARG A 53 -1.60 8.10 -6.17
CA ARG A 53 -1.96 9.53 -6.15
C ARG A 53 -0.82 10.41 -6.66
N THR A 54 0.42 10.07 -6.32
CA THR A 54 1.61 10.77 -6.82
C THR A 54 1.73 10.55 -8.32
N LEU A 55 1.53 9.32 -8.78
CA LEU A 55 1.51 8.99 -10.20
C LEU A 55 0.40 9.75 -10.95
N ALA A 56 -0.81 9.79 -10.38
CA ALA A 56 -1.93 10.53 -10.93
C ALA A 56 -1.61 12.03 -11.03
N HIS A 57 -1.02 12.61 -9.98
CA HIS A 57 -0.62 14.01 -9.94
C HIS A 57 0.42 14.35 -11.02
N TRP A 58 1.46 13.53 -11.19
CA TRP A 58 2.48 13.73 -12.25
C TRP A 58 1.91 13.68 -13.67
N ASN A 59 0.75 13.05 -13.84
CA ASN A 59 0.07 12.87 -15.11
C ASN A 59 -1.21 13.70 -15.23
N ALA A 60 -1.46 14.64 -14.31
CA ALA A 60 -2.67 15.46 -14.26
C ALA A 60 -3.99 14.65 -14.28
N ILE A 61 -3.98 13.43 -13.75
CA ILE A 61 -5.15 12.56 -13.67
C ILE A 61 -5.92 12.88 -12.38
N ARG A 62 -7.15 13.36 -12.53
CA ARG A 62 -8.05 13.67 -11.42
C ARG A 62 -8.91 12.44 -11.05
N PRO A 63 -9.49 12.39 -9.84
CA PRO A 63 -10.57 11.45 -9.52
C PRO A 63 -11.65 11.49 -10.64
N PRO A 64 -12.17 10.34 -11.09
CA PRO A 64 -12.07 8.98 -10.50
C PRO A 64 -10.83 8.17 -10.90
N TYR A 65 -9.74 8.83 -11.31
CA TYR A 65 -8.44 8.20 -11.63
C TYR A 65 -8.49 7.28 -12.86
N THR A 66 -9.33 7.65 -13.84
CA THR A 66 -9.48 6.91 -15.10
C THR A 66 -8.21 6.97 -15.95
N ILE A 67 -7.80 5.81 -16.46
CA ILE A 67 -6.73 5.67 -17.46
C ILE A 67 -7.21 4.84 -18.64
N TYR A 68 -6.64 5.11 -19.82
CA TYR A 68 -7.01 4.48 -21.08
C TYR A 68 -5.90 3.59 -21.61
N VAL A 69 -6.24 2.49 -22.27
CA VAL A 69 -5.24 1.64 -22.92
C VAL A 69 -4.49 2.46 -23.97
N GLY A 70 -3.16 2.34 -24.00
CA GLY A 70 -2.29 3.14 -24.88
C GLY A 70 -1.88 4.50 -24.31
N GLN A 71 -2.49 4.96 -23.21
CA GLN A 71 -2.11 6.21 -22.56
C GLN A 71 -0.67 6.14 -22.05
N LYS A 72 0.16 7.12 -22.39
CA LYS A 72 1.55 7.21 -21.91
C LYS A 72 1.58 7.97 -20.57
N LEU A 73 1.99 7.28 -19.50
CA LEU A 73 2.13 7.84 -18.17
C LEU A 73 3.60 8.10 -17.84
N ARG A 74 3.87 9.27 -17.28
CA ARG A 74 5.13 9.64 -16.64
C ARG A 74 5.26 8.92 -15.31
N LEU A 75 6.39 8.26 -15.08
CA LEU A 75 6.67 7.56 -13.82
C LEU A 75 7.67 8.30 -12.95
N ASN A 76 8.17 9.46 -13.38
CA ASN A 76 9.03 10.35 -12.63
C ASN A 76 8.35 11.70 -12.40
N SER A 77 8.83 12.43 -11.39
CA SER A 77 8.32 13.77 -11.12
C SER A 77 8.56 14.67 -12.32
N PRO A 78 7.58 15.49 -12.74
CA PRO A 78 7.83 16.57 -13.66
C PRO A 78 8.97 17.40 -13.11
N SER A 79 10.05 17.50 -13.88
CA SER A 79 11.10 18.48 -13.61
C SER A 79 10.45 19.86 -13.70
N LYS A 80 10.04 20.42 -12.57
CA LYS A 80 10.26 21.84 -12.36
C LYS A 80 11.77 21.93 -12.13
N SER A 81 12.45 22.66 -13.01
CA SER A 81 13.86 23.02 -12.90
C SER A 81 14.30 23.16 -11.44
N ALA A 82 15.45 22.59 -11.10
CA ALA A 82 16.03 22.53 -9.77
C ALA A 82 15.85 23.84 -8.98
N ALA A 83 14.80 23.92 -8.16
CA ALA A 83 14.75 24.81 -7.03
C ALA A 83 15.33 24.03 -5.85
N LYS A 84 16.59 24.34 -5.54
CA LYS A 84 17.34 23.98 -4.32
C LYS A 84 16.40 23.76 -3.12
N PRO A 85 16.53 22.68 -2.34
CA PRO A 85 15.70 22.50 -1.16
C PRO A 85 15.97 23.64 -0.18
N LYS A 86 15.03 24.58 -0.05
CA LYS A 86 14.96 25.42 1.15
C LYS A 86 14.52 24.48 2.27
N GLN A 87 15.47 24.14 3.14
CA GLN A 87 15.25 23.60 4.46
C GLN A 87 14.08 24.36 5.10
N ALA A 88 12.95 23.68 5.34
CA ALA A 88 12.03 24.12 6.36
C ALA A 88 12.68 23.73 7.70
N SER A 89 13.52 24.65 8.17
CA SER A 89 14.06 24.64 9.53
C SER A 89 12.90 24.54 10.51
N GLU A 90 13.01 23.59 11.41
CA GLU A 90 12.42 23.65 12.72
C GLU A 90 12.65 25.05 13.31
N ASN A 91 11.58 25.73 13.70
CA ASN A 91 11.68 26.83 14.64
C ASN A 91 10.56 26.68 15.66
N LYS A 92 10.89 26.02 16.77
CA LYS A 92 10.18 26.18 18.04
C LYS A 92 10.23 27.65 18.42
N LYS A 93 9.08 28.30 18.54
CA LYS A 93 8.85 29.28 19.61
C LYS A 93 7.39 29.21 20.06
N SER A 94 7.27 28.74 21.29
CA SER A 94 6.11 28.85 22.17
C SER A 94 5.82 30.34 22.45
N VAL A 95 4.54 30.69 22.61
CA VAL A 95 3.94 31.25 23.86
C VAL A 95 2.62 31.99 23.53
N THR A 96 1.53 31.31 23.92
CA THR A 96 0.26 31.76 24.54
C THR A 96 -0.49 33.03 24.11
N LYS A 97 -1.81 32.86 23.89
CA LYS A 97 -2.79 33.34 24.88
C LYS A 97 -4.09 32.53 24.82
N SER A 98 -4.54 32.21 26.03
CA SER A 98 -5.71 31.44 26.40
C SER A 98 -6.96 32.32 26.40
N THR A 99 -8.10 31.78 26.00
CA THR A 99 -9.41 32.18 26.54
C THR A 99 -10.18 30.90 26.89
N ALA A 100 -10.71 30.92 28.10
CA ALA A 100 -11.19 29.80 28.88
C ALA A 100 -12.64 29.38 28.52
N SER A 101 -12.86 28.05 28.50
CA SER A 101 -13.83 27.21 29.25
C SER A 101 -15.20 27.78 29.70
N PRO A 102 -16.25 26.92 29.86
CA PRO A 102 -16.32 25.92 30.96
C PRO A 102 -17.04 24.58 30.59
N PRO A 103 -17.38 23.65 31.53
CA PRO A 103 -16.61 22.41 31.74
C PRO A 103 -17.43 21.07 31.69
N LEU A 104 -16.68 19.98 31.46
CA LEU A 104 -16.81 18.60 31.94
C LEU A 104 -18.19 18.09 32.45
N THR A 105 -18.75 17.12 31.71
CA THR A 105 -19.48 16.01 32.33
C THR A 105 -18.58 14.78 32.35
N LYS A 106 -18.20 14.37 33.55
CA LYS A 106 -17.54 13.10 33.89
C LYS A 106 -18.24 11.93 33.20
N ILE A 107 -17.52 11.19 32.36
CA ILE A 107 -17.83 9.77 32.16
C ILE A 107 -16.71 8.99 32.84
N LYS A 108 -17.12 8.28 33.88
CA LYS A 108 -16.32 7.40 34.72
C LYS A 108 -15.46 6.49 33.87
N ALA A 109 -14.18 6.45 34.21
CA ALA A 109 -13.25 5.43 33.79
C ALA A 109 -13.83 4.05 34.12
N VAL A 110 -14.18 3.29 33.08
CA VAL A 110 -14.30 1.84 33.20
C VAL A 110 -12.84 1.34 33.24
N PRO A 111 -12.45 0.57 34.26
CA PRO A 111 -11.08 0.08 34.34
C PRO A 111 -10.82 -0.81 33.13
N ALA A 112 -9.94 -0.34 32.24
CA ALA A 112 -9.38 -1.16 31.20
C ALA A 112 -8.68 -2.32 31.90
N LYS A 113 -9.37 -3.47 31.95
CA LYS A 113 -8.76 -4.75 32.31
C LYS A 113 -7.46 -4.81 31.54
N LYS A 114 -6.38 -4.86 32.30
CA LYS A 114 -5.02 -5.19 31.92
C LYS A 114 -5.10 -6.39 30.97
N ALA A 115 -5.20 -6.12 29.68
CA ALA A 115 -4.98 -7.14 28.67
C ALA A 115 -3.52 -7.51 28.90
N LEU A 116 -3.30 -8.72 29.41
CA LEU A 116 -1.98 -9.35 29.35
C LEU A 116 -1.60 -9.36 27.87
N SER A 117 -0.87 -8.33 27.46
CA SER A 117 -0.13 -8.32 26.22
C SER A 117 0.88 -9.44 26.39
N LEU A 118 0.59 -10.60 25.79
CA LEU A 118 1.65 -11.52 25.41
C LEU A 118 2.59 -10.68 24.54
N GLU A 119 3.69 -10.22 25.13
CA GLU A 119 4.73 -9.42 24.50
C GLU A 119 5.17 -10.16 23.23
N ARG A 120 4.59 -9.77 22.10
CA ARG A 120 4.99 -10.31 20.80
C ARG A 120 6.44 -9.88 20.57
N PRO A 121 7.30 -10.75 20.04
CA PRO A 121 8.67 -10.38 19.76
C PRO A 121 8.67 -9.15 18.84
N THR A 122 9.54 -8.19 19.13
CA THR A 122 9.71 -6.98 18.31
C THR A 122 11.18 -6.76 17.99
N LYS A 123 11.46 -6.30 16.77
CA LYS A 123 12.80 -5.93 16.32
C LYS A 123 12.80 -4.47 15.91
N VAL A 124 13.79 -3.69 16.37
CA VAL A 124 13.98 -2.32 15.89
C VAL A 124 14.96 -2.34 14.73
N ALA A 125 14.50 -1.99 13.53
CA ALA A 125 15.34 -1.86 12.35
C ALA A 125 15.00 -0.55 11.63
N HIS A 126 16.03 0.24 11.31
CA HIS A 126 15.89 1.57 10.70
C HIS A 126 14.98 2.52 11.50
N GLY A 127 15.02 2.44 12.84
CA GLY A 127 14.20 3.26 13.73
C GLY A 127 12.72 2.86 13.81
N ILE A 128 12.32 1.80 13.10
CA ILE A 128 10.96 1.25 13.12
C ILE A 128 10.94 0.00 13.98
N ARG A 129 9.94 -0.10 14.87
CA ARG A 129 9.64 -1.32 15.63
C ARG A 129 8.76 -2.25 14.78
N TRP A 130 9.32 -3.40 14.42
CA TRP A 130 8.70 -4.40 13.58
C TRP A 130 8.08 -5.53 14.41
N TYR A 131 6.90 -5.97 14.00
CA TYR A 131 6.13 -7.08 14.52
C TYR A 131 5.89 -8.11 13.41
N TRP A 132 5.76 -9.39 13.77
CA TRP A 132 5.25 -10.39 12.83
C TRP A 132 3.81 -10.05 12.38
N PRO A 133 3.50 -10.13 11.07
CA PRO A 133 2.17 -9.77 10.54
C PRO A 133 1.08 -10.79 10.91
N THR A 134 1.47 -12.02 11.23
CA THR A 134 0.61 -13.12 11.71
C THR A 134 1.52 -14.17 12.36
N GLN A 135 0.94 -15.09 13.12
CA GLN A 135 1.63 -16.31 13.55
C GLN A 135 1.53 -17.37 12.45
N GLY A 136 2.54 -18.22 12.31
CA GLY A 136 2.53 -19.31 11.34
C GLY A 136 3.91 -19.58 10.74
N GLU A 137 4.04 -20.72 10.05
CA GLU A 137 5.27 -21.12 9.38
C GLU A 137 5.43 -20.38 8.04
N VAL A 138 6.67 -19.99 7.72
CA VAL A 138 7.01 -19.46 6.41
C VAL A 138 7.11 -20.62 5.40
N ILE A 139 6.16 -20.69 4.49
CA ILE A 139 6.05 -21.75 3.47
C ILE A 139 6.61 -21.34 2.10
N GLN A 140 6.96 -20.06 1.94
CA GLN A 140 7.69 -19.57 0.77
C GLN A 140 8.59 -18.41 1.18
N ASN A 141 9.87 -18.49 0.78
CA ASN A 141 10.84 -17.43 0.99
C ASN A 141 10.85 -16.39 -0.14
N PHE A 142 11.36 -15.22 0.19
CA PHE A 142 11.65 -14.17 -0.77
C PHE A 142 12.74 -14.61 -1.76
N SER A 143 12.59 -14.23 -3.03
CA SER A 143 13.63 -14.36 -4.05
C SER A 143 13.62 -13.14 -4.98
N ARG A 144 14.82 -12.58 -5.21
CA ARG A 144 15.00 -11.44 -6.13
C ARG A 144 14.95 -11.85 -7.60
N THR A 145 15.34 -13.09 -7.88
CA THR A 145 15.53 -13.60 -9.25
C THR A 145 14.29 -14.31 -9.77
N GLU A 146 13.49 -14.90 -8.89
CA GLU A 146 12.29 -15.62 -9.28
C GLU A 146 11.07 -14.71 -9.40
N ALA A 147 10.43 -14.75 -10.57
CA ALA A 147 9.24 -13.97 -10.83
C ALA A 147 8.10 -14.39 -9.89
N GLY A 148 7.66 -13.46 -9.04
CA GLY A 148 6.52 -13.66 -8.14
C GLY A 148 6.87 -13.86 -6.67
N ARG A 149 8.12 -14.15 -6.33
CA ARG A 149 8.59 -14.33 -4.93
C ARG A 149 9.07 -13.03 -4.28
N LYS A 150 8.24 -11.99 -4.35
CA LYS A 150 8.56 -10.62 -3.87
C LYS A 150 8.41 -10.41 -2.36
N GLY A 151 8.05 -11.47 -1.65
CA GLY A 151 7.79 -11.46 -0.24
C GLY A 151 7.85 -12.88 0.30
N VAL A 152 7.32 -13.07 1.49
CA VAL A 152 7.18 -14.39 2.10
C VAL A 152 5.72 -14.83 2.11
N ASP A 153 5.49 -16.12 2.00
CA ASP A 153 4.17 -16.70 2.27
C ASP A 153 4.19 -17.34 3.65
N ILE A 154 3.22 -16.96 4.48
CA ILE A 154 3.06 -17.47 5.85
C ILE A 154 1.78 -18.30 5.87
N ALA A 155 1.90 -19.57 6.24
CA ALA A 155 0.77 -20.47 6.42
C ALA A 155 -0.10 -20.03 7.60
N GLY A 156 -1.38 -20.37 7.55
CA GLY A 156 -2.30 -20.04 8.62
C GLY A 156 -3.73 -20.49 8.33
N GLU A 157 -4.65 -19.99 9.15
CA GLU A 157 -6.04 -20.41 9.16
C GLU A 157 -7.00 -19.36 8.60
N LEU A 158 -8.16 -19.81 8.11
CA LEU A 158 -9.14 -18.92 7.51
C LEU A 158 -9.71 -18.00 8.60
N GLY A 159 -9.48 -16.70 8.48
CA GLY A 159 -9.92 -15.71 9.47
C GLY A 159 -8.88 -15.34 10.51
N GLN A 160 -7.70 -15.97 10.47
CA GLN A 160 -6.61 -15.66 11.39
C GLN A 160 -6.27 -14.15 11.33
N PRO A 161 -6.06 -13.49 12.48
CA PRO A 161 -5.76 -12.05 12.52
C PRO A 161 -4.48 -11.71 11.77
N VAL A 162 -4.56 -10.74 10.86
CA VAL A 162 -3.40 -10.12 10.21
C VAL A 162 -3.24 -8.72 10.79
N VAL A 163 -2.05 -8.43 11.32
CA VAL A 163 -1.72 -7.19 12.02
C VAL A 163 -0.74 -6.33 11.23
N ALA A 164 -0.76 -5.03 11.46
CA ALA A 164 0.24 -4.12 10.93
C ALA A 164 1.60 -4.43 11.57
N VAL A 165 2.64 -4.61 10.76
CA VAL A 165 3.99 -4.91 11.25
C VAL A 165 4.67 -3.73 11.92
N ALA A 166 4.15 -2.51 11.74
CA ALA A 166 4.68 -1.29 12.35
C ALA A 166 3.63 -0.18 12.27
N ASP A 167 3.87 0.91 13.00
CA ASP A 167 3.09 2.15 12.90
C ASP A 167 3.09 2.66 11.46
N GLY A 168 1.96 3.20 11.01
CA GLY A 168 1.88 3.75 9.67
C GLY A 168 0.50 4.24 9.26
N LYS A 169 0.36 4.51 7.97
CA LYS A 169 -0.89 4.92 7.34
C LYS A 169 -1.27 3.94 6.23
N VAL A 170 -2.51 3.48 6.23
CA VAL A 170 -3.04 2.64 5.15
C VAL A 170 -3.15 3.49 3.89
N VAL A 171 -2.37 3.13 2.87
CA VAL A 171 -2.32 3.80 1.57
C VAL A 171 -3.10 3.05 0.49
N TYR A 172 -3.53 1.82 0.80
CA TYR A 172 -4.40 1.03 -0.04
C TYR A 172 -5.18 0.01 0.80
N SER A 173 -6.47 -0.15 0.50
CA SER A 173 -7.30 -1.24 1.03
C SER A 173 -8.34 -1.61 -0.02
N GLY A 174 -8.20 -2.78 -0.67
CA GLY A 174 -9.11 -3.16 -1.74
C GLY A 174 -8.73 -4.42 -2.53
N ARG A 175 -9.35 -4.58 -3.71
CA ARG A 175 -9.19 -5.73 -4.62
C ARG A 175 -8.72 -5.37 -6.03
N GLY A 176 -8.45 -4.10 -6.29
CA GLY A 176 -7.99 -3.58 -7.60
C GLY A 176 -6.57 -4.02 -8.04
N LEU A 177 -5.96 -4.94 -7.29
CA LEU A 177 -4.67 -5.58 -7.58
C LEU A 177 -4.89 -7.10 -7.64
N PRO A 178 -5.40 -7.64 -8.76
CA PRO A 178 -6.01 -8.98 -8.80
C PRO A 178 -5.12 -10.12 -8.28
N ARG A 179 -3.81 -10.08 -8.58
CA ARG A 179 -2.83 -11.10 -8.13
C ARG A 179 -2.65 -11.16 -6.62
N TYR A 180 -2.99 -10.09 -5.91
CA TYR A 180 -2.89 -10.02 -4.46
C TYR A 180 -4.23 -10.28 -3.75
N GLY A 181 -5.31 -10.51 -4.52
CA GLY A 181 -6.65 -10.63 -3.95
C GLY A 181 -7.06 -9.39 -3.17
N LYS A 182 -7.64 -9.58 -1.99
CA LYS A 182 -7.86 -8.50 -1.01
C LYS A 182 -6.53 -8.14 -0.37
N LEU A 183 -6.10 -6.91 -0.61
CA LEU A 183 -4.81 -6.40 -0.21
C LEU A 183 -4.97 -5.14 0.65
N ILE A 184 -4.16 -5.06 1.69
CA ILE A 184 -3.85 -3.81 2.40
C ILE A 184 -2.39 -3.45 2.16
N ILE A 185 -2.11 -2.16 1.96
CA ILE A 185 -0.74 -1.62 1.92
C ILE A 185 -0.65 -0.54 3.00
N VAL A 186 0.35 -0.65 3.87
CA VAL A 186 0.66 0.33 4.92
C VAL A 186 1.97 1.03 4.57
N LYS A 187 1.97 2.36 4.58
CA LYS A 187 3.16 3.20 4.50
C LYS A 187 3.63 3.51 5.91
N HIS A 188 4.86 3.16 6.23
CA HIS A 188 5.44 3.38 7.56
C HIS A 188 6.16 4.72 7.61
N ASP A 189 6.96 5.03 6.59
CA ASP A 189 7.67 6.30 6.46
C ASP A 189 7.92 6.65 4.98
N ALA A 190 8.90 7.51 4.68
CA ALA A 190 9.26 7.89 3.32
C ALA A 190 9.82 6.73 2.48
N ASN A 191 10.41 5.72 3.13
CA ASN A 191 11.21 4.68 2.49
C ASN A 191 10.52 3.31 2.54
N PHE A 192 9.69 3.04 3.55
CA PHE A 192 9.13 1.72 3.83
C PHE A 192 7.62 1.64 3.60
N LEU A 193 7.25 0.55 2.90
CA LEU A 193 5.89 0.08 2.70
C LEU A 193 5.80 -1.40 3.07
N SER A 194 4.66 -1.83 3.60
CA SER A 194 4.32 -3.25 3.77
C SER A 194 3.02 -3.58 3.06
N ALA A 195 2.93 -4.79 2.49
CA ALA A 195 1.74 -5.30 1.82
C ALA A 195 1.28 -6.63 2.41
N TYR A 196 -0.04 -6.76 2.58
CA TYR A 196 -0.70 -7.89 3.21
C TYR A 196 -1.78 -8.41 2.27
N ALA A 197 -1.54 -9.53 1.59
CA ALA A 197 -2.38 -10.02 0.51
C ALA A 197 -3.17 -11.28 0.88
N HIS A 198 -4.04 -11.69 -0.04
CA HIS A 198 -4.88 -12.89 0.05
C HIS A 198 -5.90 -12.92 1.18
N ASN A 199 -6.16 -11.78 1.82
CA ASN A 199 -7.08 -11.68 2.96
C ASN A 199 -8.52 -12.09 2.61
N ARG A 200 -9.28 -12.55 3.60
CA ARG A 200 -10.74 -12.71 3.46
C ARG A 200 -11.49 -11.44 3.78
N LEU A 201 -10.99 -10.62 4.71
CA LEU A 201 -11.62 -9.40 5.19
C LEU A 201 -10.57 -8.31 5.40
N LEU A 202 -10.91 -7.08 5.02
CA LEU A 202 -10.09 -5.90 5.25
C LEU A 202 -10.79 -5.08 6.34
N VAL A 203 -10.15 -4.93 7.50
CA VAL A 203 -10.70 -4.22 8.66
C VAL A 203 -10.39 -2.74 8.55
N SER A 204 -9.15 -2.40 8.16
CA SER A 204 -8.72 -1.01 7.94
C SER A 204 -8.99 -0.55 6.51
N LYS A 205 -9.31 0.74 6.37
CA LYS A 205 -9.63 1.41 5.11
C LYS A 205 -8.46 2.31 4.67
N GLU A 206 -8.46 2.70 3.40
CA GLU A 206 -7.50 3.69 2.91
C GLU A 206 -7.63 5.01 3.69
N GLY A 207 -6.51 5.54 4.15
CA GLY A 207 -6.44 6.76 4.95
C GLY A 207 -6.29 6.53 6.45
N ASP A 208 -6.62 5.34 6.95
CA ASP A 208 -6.54 5.02 8.38
C ASP A 208 -5.08 5.07 8.88
N SER A 209 -4.90 5.59 10.09
CA SER A 209 -3.64 5.44 10.83
C SER A 209 -3.69 4.17 11.67
N VAL A 210 -2.61 3.39 11.63
CA VAL A 210 -2.52 2.09 12.31
C VAL A 210 -1.27 2.03 13.19
N LYS A 211 -1.34 1.28 14.29
CA LYS A 211 -0.22 0.98 15.17
C LYS A 211 0.38 -0.39 14.89
N GLY A 212 1.67 -0.55 15.16
CA GLY A 212 2.30 -1.87 15.14
C GLY A 212 1.56 -2.85 16.04
N GLY A 213 1.25 -4.04 15.53
CA GLY A 213 0.44 -5.06 16.21
C GLY A 213 -1.07 -4.86 16.12
N GLN A 214 -1.56 -3.73 15.59
CA GLN A 214 -3.00 -3.52 15.38
C GLN A 214 -3.54 -4.45 14.29
N LYS A 215 -4.67 -5.12 14.54
CA LYS A 215 -5.37 -5.92 13.52
C LYS A 215 -5.86 -5.01 12.38
N ILE A 216 -5.47 -5.36 11.16
CA ILE A 216 -5.82 -4.62 9.93
C ILE A 216 -6.62 -5.47 8.94
N ALA A 217 -6.51 -6.79 9.03
CA ALA A 217 -7.20 -7.73 8.14
C ALA A 217 -7.41 -9.09 8.81
N GLU A 218 -8.07 -9.97 8.07
CA GLU A 218 -8.18 -11.39 8.39
C GLU A 218 -7.70 -12.23 7.21
N MET A 219 -6.85 -13.21 7.50
CA MET A 219 -6.25 -14.09 6.51
C MET A 219 -7.33 -14.85 5.74
N GLY A 220 -7.04 -15.13 4.47
CA GLY A 220 -7.92 -15.90 3.62
C GLY A 220 -7.18 -16.57 2.48
N ARG A 221 -7.94 -16.80 1.40
CA ARG A 221 -7.46 -17.43 0.16
C ARG A 221 -7.82 -16.59 -1.07
N SER A 222 -7.99 -15.27 -0.93
CA SER A 222 -8.46 -14.47 -2.06
C SER A 222 -7.37 -14.33 -3.12
N GLY A 223 -7.65 -14.77 -4.36
CA GLY A 223 -6.67 -14.69 -5.45
C GLY A 223 -5.49 -15.67 -5.32
N THR A 224 -5.63 -16.75 -4.54
CA THR A 224 -4.64 -17.84 -4.45
C THR A 224 -5.35 -19.19 -4.20
N ASP A 225 -4.60 -20.29 -4.29
CA ASP A 225 -5.02 -21.68 -4.17
C ASP A 225 -5.31 -22.17 -2.73
N ARG A 226 -4.67 -21.57 -1.71
CA ARG A 226 -4.76 -22.01 -0.31
C ARG A 226 -4.87 -20.85 0.68
N VAL A 227 -5.18 -21.16 1.94
CA VAL A 227 -5.16 -20.12 2.98
C VAL A 227 -3.71 -19.82 3.35
N LYS A 228 -3.31 -18.56 3.15
CA LYS A 228 -1.98 -18.04 3.48
C LYS A 228 -2.00 -16.51 3.50
N LEU A 229 -1.03 -15.92 4.18
CA LEU A 229 -0.69 -14.51 4.00
C LEU A 229 0.51 -14.41 3.05
N HIS A 230 0.36 -13.68 1.95
CA HIS A 230 1.52 -13.19 1.21
C HIS A 230 1.89 -11.81 1.75
N PHE A 231 3.11 -11.70 2.26
CA PHE A 231 3.62 -10.51 2.95
C PHE A 231 4.86 -9.95 2.25
N GLU A 232 4.81 -8.69 1.85
CA GLU A 232 5.95 -7.99 1.25
C GLU A 232 6.37 -6.79 2.11
N ILE A 233 7.68 -6.53 2.17
CA ILE A 233 8.25 -5.25 2.58
C ILE A 233 8.91 -4.63 1.36
N ARG A 234 8.73 -3.32 1.19
CA ARG A 234 9.38 -2.56 0.11
C ARG A 234 10.16 -1.40 0.70
N HIS A 235 11.42 -1.29 0.28
CA HIS A 235 12.32 -0.20 0.63
C HIS A 235 12.61 0.62 -0.63
N HIS A 236 12.35 1.92 -0.60
CA HIS A 236 12.37 2.81 -1.78
C HIS A 236 11.57 2.25 -2.96
N GLY A 237 10.43 1.61 -2.67
CA GLY A 237 9.55 1.01 -3.67
C GLY A 237 10.00 -0.33 -4.25
N GLN A 238 11.21 -0.80 -3.92
CA GLN A 238 11.74 -2.10 -4.34
C GLN A 238 11.42 -3.18 -3.29
N PRO A 239 10.99 -4.38 -3.70
CA PRO A 239 10.75 -5.46 -2.76
C PRO A 239 12.08 -5.92 -2.14
N VAL A 240 12.06 -6.10 -0.83
CA VAL A 240 13.20 -6.58 -0.03
C VAL A 240 12.77 -7.79 0.78
N ASP A 241 13.75 -8.61 1.18
CA ASP A 241 13.52 -9.77 2.02
C ASP A 241 12.90 -9.37 3.37
N PRO A 242 11.63 -9.74 3.65
CA PRO A 242 10.95 -9.35 4.88
C PRO A 242 11.60 -9.92 6.15
N LEU A 243 12.23 -11.11 6.06
CA LEU A 243 12.81 -11.78 7.23
C LEU A 243 13.99 -11.02 7.84
N ARG A 244 14.58 -10.08 7.09
CA ARG A 244 15.64 -9.20 7.61
C ARG A 244 15.13 -8.16 8.61
N TYR A 245 13.85 -7.81 8.52
CA TYR A 245 13.22 -6.76 9.33
C TYR A 245 12.36 -7.31 10.45
N LEU A 246 11.77 -8.49 10.24
CA LEU A 246 10.94 -9.13 11.24
C LEU A 246 11.79 -9.61 12.44
N PRO A 247 11.18 -9.74 13.62
CA PRO A 247 11.81 -10.38 14.78
C PRO A 247 12.25 -11.80 14.46
N GLU A 248 13.31 -12.25 15.13
CA GLU A 248 13.74 -13.66 15.13
C GLU A 248 12.75 -14.55 15.88
#